data_AF-A0A7X9RYZ2-F1
#
_entry.id   AF-A0A7X9RYZ2-F1
#
_cell.length_a   1.000
_cell.length_b   1.000
_cell.length_c   1.000
_cell.angle_alpha   90.00
_cell.angle_beta   90.00
_cell.angle_gamma   90.00
#
_symmetry.space_group_name_H-M   'P 1'
#
loop_
_entity.id
_entity.type
_entity.pdbx_description
1 polymer ?
#
loop_
_entity_poly.entity_id
_entity_poly.type
_entity_poly.pdbx_seq_one_letter_code
_entity_poly.pdbx_strand_id
1 'polypeptide(L)'
;MMKSNFKISLRICGVLLMVFGAFSFFSGILFSSDKFSFNGEVPLSDVQDIIVDQDGFIYLGTQFYGMILCYNKEGEFINSWNVGANNAAFKMLISDDQKIHVVTISNNKRAIFSRTGTLLSQEVIPYIYIDSERAGKSAFFMRNRFVINESIFNTKIIRISELNSDKVIINQNIFYLILKAPFPAILFVFIGVIINISLTILERRQ
;
A
#
# COMPACT_ATOMS: atom_id res chain seq x y z
N MET A 1 22.51 -32.15 21.31
CA MET A 1 21.59 -31.57 22.30
C MET A 1 21.72 -30.06 22.26
N MET A 2 20.64 -29.33 21.98
CA MET A 2 20.67 -27.87 21.82
C MET A 2 20.73 -27.18 23.19
N LYS A 3 21.61 -26.16 23.36
CA LYS A 3 21.78 -25.45 24.64
C LYS A 3 20.50 -24.73 25.06
N SER A 4 20.16 -24.73 26.36
CA SER A 4 18.94 -24.11 26.91
C SER A 4 18.77 -22.66 26.47
N ASN A 5 19.83 -21.84 26.59
CA ASN A 5 19.79 -20.43 26.21
C ASN A 5 19.40 -20.21 24.74
N PHE A 6 19.83 -21.10 23.84
CA PHE A 6 19.51 -21.01 22.42
C PHE A 6 18.03 -21.30 22.14
N LYS A 7 17.41 -22.24 22.86
CA LYS A 7 15.95 -22.48 22.79
C LYS A 7 15.17 -21.24 23.20
N ILE A 8 15.57 -20.59 24.30
CA ILE A 8 14.93 -19.38 24.80
C ILE A 8 15.02 -18.25 23.77
N SER A 9 16.21 -18.02 23.18
CA SER A 9 16.38 -17.01 22.14
C SER A 9 15.50 -17.26 20.92
N LEU A 10 15.35 -18.51 20.46
CA LEU A 10 14.47 -18.84 19.34
C LEU A 10 12.98 -18.64 19.69
N ARG A 11 12.54 -18.98 20.90
CA ARG A 11 11.17 -18.70 21.37
C ARG A 11 10.89 -17.20 21.32
N ILE A 12 11.80 -16.39 21.86
CA ILE A 12 11.69 -14.92 21.83
C ILE A 12 11.63 -14.41 20.39
N CYS A 13 12.51 -14.90 19.51
CA CYS A 13 12.50 -14.54 18.09
C CYS A 13 11.15 -14.87 17.42
N GLY A 14 10.61 -16.07 17.66
CA GLY A 14 9.30 -16.45 17.13
C GLY A 14 8.16 -15.56 17.64
N VAL A 15 8.18 -15.18 18.93
CA VAL A 15 7.19 -14.25 19.50
C VAL A 15 7.31 -12.86 18.88
N LEU A 16 8.53 -12.34 18.72
CA LEU A 16 8.75 -11.04 18.08
C LEU A 16 8.25 -11.02 16.64
N LEU A 17 8.49 -12.09 15.86
CA LEU A 17 7.95 -12.22 14.50
C LEU A 17 6.42 -12.21 14.48
N MET A 18 5.77 -12.90 15.42
CA MET A 18 4.30 -12.89 15.53
C MET A 18 3.76 -11.50 15.86
N VAL A 19 4.32 -10.84 16.88
CA VAL A 19 3.87 -9.50 17.31
C VAL A 19 4.09 -8.49 16.20
N PHE A 20 5.26 -8.52 15.56
CA PHE A 20 5.59 -7.61 14.48
C PHE A 20 4.68 -7.83 13.26
N GLY A 21 4.52 -9.08 12.81
CA GLY A 21 3.64 -9.40 11.69
C GLY A 21 2.18 -9.02 11.96
N ALA A 22 1.67 -9.28 13.17
CA ALA A 22 0.34 -8.86 13.57
C ALA A 22 0.21 -7.34 13.56
N PHE A 23 1.18 -6.62 14.13
CA PHE A 23 1.18 -5.15 14.16
C PHE A 23 1.14 -4.56 12.75
N SER A 24 1.97 -5.05 11.81
CA SER A 24 1.97 -4.59 10.42
C SER A 24 0.65 -4.88 9.70
N PHE A 25 0.02 -6.01 9.98
CA PHE A 25 -1.27 -6.37 9.39
C PHE A 25 -2.41 -5.49 9.93
N PHE A 26 -2.53 -5.38 11.25
CA PHE A 26 -3.59 -4.60 11.89
C PHE A 26 -3.43 -3.10 11.70
N SER A 27 -2.20 -2.59 11.57
CA SER A 27 -1.98 -1.17 11.26
C SER A 27 -2.57 -0.79 9.90
N GLY A 28 -2.49 -1.66 8.89
CA GLY A 28 -3.11 -1.38 7.60
C GLY A 28 -4.64 -1.38 7.63
N ILE A 29 -5.25 -2.26 8.45
CA ILE A 29 -6.70 -2.22 8.69
C ILE A 29 -7.09 -0.90 9.38
N LEU A 30 -6.31 -0.46 10.37
CA LEU A 30 -6.54 0.82 11.04
C LEU A 30 -6.42 1.99 10.06
N PHE A 31 -5.36 2.02 9.26
CA PHE A 31 -5.10 3.10 8.29
C PHE A 31 -6.14 3.18 7.19
N SER A 32 -6.81 2.07 6.87
CA SER A 32 -7.89 2.09 5.88
C SER A 32 -9.23 2.58 6.43
N SER A 33 -9.38 2.71 7.75
CA SER A 33 -10.62 3.21 8.34
C SER A 33 -10.80 4.71 8.07
N ASP A 34 -12.03 5.09 7.70
CA ASP A 34 -12.45 6.49 7.61
C ASP A 34 -12.43 7.26 8.96
N LYS A 35 -12.26 6.56 10.08
CA LYS A 35 -12.18 7.14 11.42
C LYS A 35 -10.77 7.56 11.83
N PHE A 36 -9.75 7.17 11.05
CA PHE A 36 -8.36 7.47 11.36
C PHE A 36 -7.73 8.31 10.23
N SER A 37 -7.09 9.40 10.61
CA SER A 37 -6.38 10.27 9.67
C SER A 37 -4.87 10.05 9.80
N PHE A 38 -4.22 9.75 8.67
CA PHE A 38 -2.78 9.56 8.57
C PHE A 38 -2.25 10.26 7.32
N ASN A 39 -1.23 11.10 7.51
CA ASN A 39 -0.62 11.91 6.45
C ASN A 39 0.83 11.50 6.14
N GLY A 40 1.23 10.30 6.55
CA GLY A 40 2.56 9.76 6.31
C GLY A 40 2.59 8.72 5.19
N GLU A 41 3.79 8.38 4.74
CA GLU A 41 3.96 7.34 3.74
C GLU A 41 3.69 5.95 4.34
N VAL A 42 2.90 5.14 3.66
CA VAL A 42 2.68 3.71 3.97
C VAL A 42 3.38 2.83 2.93
N PRO A 43 3.63 1.55 3.23
CA PRO A 43 4.18 0.62 2.23
C PRO A 43 3.35 0.57 0.94
N LEU A 44 4.01 0.49 -0.21
CA LEU A 44 3.37 0.25 -1.51
C LEU A 44 2.83 -1.18 -1.56
N SER A 45 1.64 -1.35 -1.03
CA SER A 45 0.90 -2.61 -1.03
C SER A 45 -0.38 -2.50 -1.82
N ASP A 46 -0.52 -3.45 -2.75
CA ASP A 46 -1.70 -3.59 -3.59
C ASP A 46 -2.02 -2.27 -4.31
N VAL A 47 -1.07 -1.82 -5.14
CA VAL A 47 -1.18 -0.51 -5.81
C VAL A 47 -2.01 -0.70 -7.07
N GLN A 48 -3.29 -0.40 -6.95
CA GLN A 48 -4.27 -0.71 -8.00
C GLN A 48 -4.35 0.37 -9.08
N ASP A 49 -3.91 1.58 -8.77
CA ASP A 49 -4.11 2.71 -9.67
C ASP A 49 -3.00 3.76 -9.54
N ILE A 50 -2.67 4.38 -10.67
CA ILE A 50 -1.73 5.50 -10.77
C ILE A 50 -2.34 6.57 -11.67
N ILE A 51 -2.30 7.82 -11.21
CA ILE A 51 -2.63 9.00 -12.02
C ILE A 51 -1.53 10.04 -11.86
N VAL A 52 -1.36 10.90 -12.86
CA VAL A 52 -0.38 11.97 -12.84
C VAL A 52 -1.08 13.27 -13.23
N ASP A 53 -0.85 14.34 -12.48
CA ASP A 53 -1.43 15.66 -12.79
C ASP A 53 -0.61 16.45 -13.83
N GLN A 54 -1.13 17.61 -14.22
CA GLN A 54 -0.50 18.47 -15.21
C GLN A 54 0.86 19.05 -14.80
N ASP A 55 1.18 19.06 -13.50
CA ASP A 55 2.47 19.53 -12.98
C ASP A 55 3.46 18.35 -12.78
N GLY A 56 3.01 17.12 -13.01
CA GLY A 56 3.79 15.90 -12.88
C GLY A 56 3.78 15.27 -11.49
N PHE A 57 2.89 15.69 -10.58
CA PHE A 57 2.68 14.96 -9.32
C PHE A 57 2.01 13.63 -9.60
N ILE A 58 2.46 12.61 -8.89
CA ILE A 58 2.08 11.22 -9.08
C ILE A 58 1.25 10.79 -7.89
N TYR A 59 0.05 10.29 -8.14
CA TYR A 59 -0.85 9.79 -7.12
C TYR A 59 -1.01 8.29 -7.27
N LEU A 60 -0.77 7.55 -6.19
CA LEU A 60 -0.86 6.10 -6.13
C LEU A 60 -1.99 5.68 -5.21
N GLY A 61 -2.88 4.81 -5.68
CA GLY A 61 -3.96 4.24 -4.90
C GLY A 61 -3.51 2.93 -4.27
N THR A 62 -3.38 2.90 -2.94
CA THR A 62 -3.03 1.70 -2.18
C THR A 62 -4.28 1.06 -1.60
N GLN A 63 -4.70 -0.07 -2.15
CA GLN A 63 -5.97 -0.70 -1.77
C GLN A 63 -5.96 -1.18 -0.31
N PHE A 64 -4.90 -1.88 0.11
CA PHE A 64 -4.87 -2.47 1.44
C PHE A 64 -4.95 -1.41 2.55
N TYR A 65 -4.30 -0.26 2.33
CA TYR A 65 -4.30 0.85 3.27
C TYR A 65 -5.48 1.81 3.04
N GLY A 66 -6.23 1.70 1.94
CA GLY A 66 -7.31 2.63 1.63
C GLY A 66 -6.85 4.08 1.49
N MET A 67 -5.63 4.28 0.98
CA MET A 67 -4.96 5.58 0.92
C MET A 67 -4.52 5.96 -0.48
N ILE A 68 -4.54 7.26 -0.74
CA ILE A 68 -3.81 7.88 -1.85
C ILE A 68 -2.48 8.37 -1.32
N LEU A 69 -1.40 8.05 -2.03
CA LEU A 69 -0.05 8.55 -1.78
C LEU A 69 0.34 9.50 -2.91
N CYS A 70 0.79 10.70 -2.54
CA CYS A 70 1.22 11.74 -3.46
C CYS A 70 2.74 11.86 -3.45
N TYR A 71 3.33 11.82 -4.64
CA TYR A 71 4.76 12.03 -4.87
C TYR A 71 4.96 13.16 -5.88
N ASN A 72 6.08 13.87 -5.80
CA ASN A 72 6.46 14.79 -6.88
C ASN A 72 6.99 14.03 -8.11
N LYS A 73 7.29 14.76 -9.18
CA LYS A 73 7.80 14.20 -10.45
C LYS A 73 9.19 13.55 -10.31
N GLU A 74 9.93 13.88 -9.25
CA GLU A 74 11.20 13.26 -8.87
C GLU A 74 11.02 11.95 -8.09
N GLY A 75 9.81 11.66 -7.60
CA GLY A 75 9.47 10.46 -6.83
C GLY A 75 9.63 10.61 -5.31
N GLU A 76 9.70 11.84 -4.80
CA GLU A 76 9.75 12.14 -3.37
C GLU A 76 8.33 12.20 -2.81
N PHE A 77 8.10 11.55 -1.67
CA PHE A 77 6.80 11.56 -0.99
C PHE A 77 6.45 12.96 -0.49
N ILE A 78 5.21 13.38 -0.73
CA ILE A 78 4.70 14.71 -0.38
C ILE A 78 3.63 14.63 0.70
N ASN A 79 2.59 13.81 0.47
CA ASN A 79 1.47 13.68 1.38
C ASN A 79 0.70 12.39 1.11
N SER A 80 -0.18 12.03 2.03
CA SER A 80 -1.16 10.97 1.86
C SER A 80 -2.49 11.32 2.48
N TRP A 81 -3.56 10.66 2.04
CA TRP A 81 -4.85 10.76 2.71
C TRP A 81 -5.69 9.50 2.50
N ASN A 82 -6.58 9.25 3.45
CA ASN A 82 -7.53 8.14 3.43
C ASN A 82 -8.72 8.48 2.50
N VAL A 83 -9.20 7.49 1.74
CA VAL A 83 -10.36 7.64 0.83
C VAL A 83 -11.63 6.95 1.31
N GLY A 84 -11.62 6.40 2.52
CA GLY A 84 -12.75 5.74 3.16
C GLY A 84 -13.14 4.44 2.49
N ALA A 85 -12.16 3.70 1.95
CA ALA A 85 -12.42 2.46 1.21
C ALA A 85 -12.53 1.20 2.10
N ASN A 86 -12.13 1.26 3.38
CA ASN A 86 -12.21 0.14 4.33
C ASN A 86 -11.67 -1.19 3.76
N ASN A 87 -10.43 -1.17 3.24
CA ASN A 87 -9.69 -2.27 2.63
C ASN A 87 -10.28 -2.79 1.31
N ALA A 88 -11.22 -2.05 0.73
CA ALA A 88 -11.76 -2.36 -0.59
C ALA A 88 -11.03 -1.61 -1.70
N ALA A 89 -11.14 -2.15 -2.91
CA ALA A 89 -10.66 -1.47 -4.10
C ALA A 89 -11.40 -0.15 -4.32
N PHE A 90 -10.65 0.81 -4.85
CA PHE A 90 -11.15 2.09 -5.32
C PHE A 90 -10.40 2.48 -6.59
N LYS A 91 -10.99 3.38 -7.37
CA LYS A 91 -10.37 3.96 -8.56
C LYS A 91 -10.22 5.45 -8.43
N MET A 92 -9.23 5.98 -9.13
CA MET A 92 -8.93 7.40 -9.17
C MET A 92 -9.02 7.92 -10.60
N LEU A 93 -9.44 9.17 -10.73
CA LEU A 93 -9.38 9.92 -11.96
C LEU A 93 -9.04 11.37 -11.63
N ILE A 94 -8.23 12.00 -12.47
CA ILE A 94 -8.05 13.45 -12.40
C ILE A 94 -8.94 14.12 -13.44
N SER A 95 -9.69 15.13 -13.02
CA SER A 95 -10.48 15.98 -13.91
C SER A 95 -9.64 17.10 -14.52
N ASP A 96 -10.17 17.77 -15.54
CA ASP A 96 -9.48 18.89 -16.21
C ASP A 96 -9.19 20.05 -15.25
N ASP A 97 -10.06 20.29 -14.26
CA ASP A 97 -9.86 21.27 -13.18
C ASP A 97 -8.92 20.76 -12.06
N GLN A 98 -8.18 19.68 -12.32
CA GLN A 98 -7.17 19.07 -11.46
C GLN A 98 -7.69 18.59 -10.10
N LYS A 99 -8.96 18.19 -10.03
CA LYS A 99 -9.51 17.52 -8.84
C LYS A 99 -9.35 16.01 -8.96
N ILE A 100 -9.14 15.35 -7.84
CA ILE A 100 -8.98 13.90 -7.78
C ILE A 100 -10.33 13.30 -7.41
N HIS A 101 -10.96 12.66 -8.39
CA HIS A 101 -12.17 11.88 -8.21
C HIS A 101 -11.82 10.48 -7.77
N VAL A 102 -12.43 10.04 -6.68
CA VAL A 102 -12.25 8.71 -6.12
C VAL A 102 -13.58 8.00 -6.05
N VAL A 103 -13.59 6.75 -6.49
CA VAL A 103 -14.79 5.91 -6.48
C VAL A 103 -14.48 4.62 -5.76
N THR A 104 -15.19 4.34 -4.67
CA THR A 104 -14.99 3.15 -3.83
C THR A 104 -16.01 2.06 -4.20
N ILE A 105 -15.55 0.81 -4.31
CA ILE A 105 -16.42 -0.32 -4.68
C ILE A 105 -17.33 -0.74 -3.51
N SER A 106 -16.77 -0.87 -2.30
CA SER A 106 -17.48 -1.43 -1.14
C SER A 106 -18.56 -0.51 -0.58
N ASN A 107 -18.30 0.79 -0.62
CA ASN A 107 -19.12 1.78 0.07
C ASN A 107 -20.03 2.54 -0.88
N ASN A 108 -19.97 2.27 -2.19
CA ASN A 108 -20.73 3.01 -3.19
C ASN A 108 -20.55 4.53 -3.04
N LYS A 109 -19.35 4.97 -2.64
CA LYS A 109 -19.05 6.38 -2.42
C LYS A 109 -18.23 6.93 -3.57
N ARG A 110 -18.61 8.13 -4.01
CA ARG A 110 -17.77 9.02 -4.81
C ARG A 110 -17.29 10.16 -3.93
N ALA A 111 -15.99 10.37 -3.89
CA ALA A 111 -15.36 11.48 -3.19
C ALA A 111 -14.55 12.31 -4.20
N ILE A 112 -14.50 13.61 -3.99
CA ILE A 112 -13.72 14.55 -4.79
C ILE A 112 -12.75 15.25 -3.85
N PHE A 113 -11.46 15.17 -4.16
CA PHE A 113 -10.39 15.77 -3.40
C PHE A 113 -9.71 16.88 -4.19
N SER A 114 -9.15 17.86 -3.50
CA SER A 114 -8.13 18.73 -4.07
C SER A 114 -6.84 17.94 -4.31
N ARG A 115 -5.92 18.53 -5.09
CA ARG A 115 -4.55 17.99 -5.31
C ARG A 115 -3.74 17.80 -4.02
N THR A 116 -4.10 18.52 -2.96
CA THR A 116 -3.45 18.46 -1.64
C THR A 116 -4.10 17.43 -0.71
N GLY A 117 -5.18 16.77 -1.13
CA GLY A 117 -5.89 15.77 -0.34
C GLY A 117 -7.04 16.30 0.52
N THR A 118 -7.46 17.57 0.33
CA THR A 118 -8.63 18.11 1.04
C THR A 118 -9.90 17.59 0.40
N LEU A 119 -10.78 16.96 1.20
CA LEU A 119 -12.10 16.51 0.73
C LEU A 119 -12.97 17.72 0.38
N LEU A 120 -13.41 17.81 -0.88
CA LEU A 120 -14.26 18.88 -1.40
C LEU A 120 -15.73 18.49 -1.46
N SER A 121 -16.01 17.24 -1.81
CA SER A 121 -17.37 16.71 -1.89
C SER A 121 -17.36 15.20 -1.72
N GLN A 122 -18.43 14.66 -1.16
CA GLN A 122 -18.65 13.23 -1.05
C GLN A 122 -20.13 12.91 -1.16
N GLU A 123 -20.46 11.87 -1.92
CA GLU A 123 -21.81 11.39 -2.08
C GLU A 123 -21.85 9.86 -2.13
N VAL A 124 -22.97 9.29 -1.74
CA VAL A 124 -23.27 7.86 -1.92
C VAL A 124 -24.04 7.73 -3.23
N ILE A 125 -23.53 6.90 -4.15
CA ILE A 125 -24.12 6.65 -5.46
C ILE A 125 -24.70 5.24 -5.46
N PRO A 126 -26.02 5.05 -5.67
CA PRO A 126 -26.68 3.76 -5.50
C PRO A 126 -26.18 2.66 -6.44
N TYR A 127 -25.59 3.02 -7.58
CA TYR A 127 -24.97 2.08 -8.52
C TYR A 127 -23.66 2.63 -9.04
N ILE A 128 -22.58 1.90 -8.79
CA ILE A 128 -21.28 2.22 -9.33
C ILE A 128 -20.85 1.08 -10.25
N TYR A 129 -20.89 1.32 -11.55
CA TYR A 129 -20.22 0.46 -12.51
C TYR A 129 -18.78 0.93 -12.64
N ILE A 130 -17.89 0.30 -11.87
CA ILE A 130 -16.46 0.46 -12.10
C ILE A 130 -16.10 -0.52 -13.20
N ASP A 131 -15.93 -0.03 -14.43
CA ASP A 131 -15.32 -0.82 -15.48
C ASP A 131 -13.92 -1.23 -15.03
N SER A 132 -13.75 -2.51 -14.69
CA SER A 132 -12.50 -3.06 -14.16
C SER A 132 -11.33 -2.83 -15.12
N GLU A 133 -11.58 -2.66 -16.42
CA GLU A 133 -10.56 -2.50 -17.46
C GLU A 133 -9.74 -1.19 -17.36
N ARG A 134 -10.26 -0.17 -16.67
CA ARG A 134 -9.58 1.15 -16.54
C ARG A 134 -8.76 1.36 -15.27
N ALA A 135 -8.50 0.32 -14.47
CA ALA A 135 -7.55 0.44 -13.36
C ALA A 135 -6.16 0.55 -13.99
N GLY A 136 -5.61 1.75 -14.01
CA GLY A 136 -4.40 1.99 -14.76
C GLY A 136 -3.21 1.49 -13.97
N LYS A 137 -2.64 0.33 -14.34
CA LYS A 137 -1.25 0.01 -13.94
C LYS A 137 -0.22 0.93 -14.61
N SER A 138 -0.68 1.91 -15.39
CA SER A 138 0.15 2.95 -15.94
C SER A 138 -0.60 4.26 -16.14
N ALA A 139 0.12 5.37 -16.02
CA ALA A 139 -0.35 6.70 -16.35
C ALA A 139 0.55 7.34 -17.41
N PHE A 140 0.00 8.25 -18.21
CA PHE A 140 0.77 9.01 -19.19
C PHE A 140 0.89 10.46 -18.73
N PHE A 141 2.08 11.02 -18.90
CA PHE A 141 2.33 12.43 -18.67
C PHE A 141 3.39 12.92 -19.66
N MET A 142 2.99 13.89 -20.49
CA MET A 142 3.78 14.33 -21.65
C MET A 142 4.17 13.13 -22.53
N ARG A 143 5.48 12.93 -22.80
CA ARG A 143 6.03 11.79 -23.56
C ARG A 143 6.54 10.66 -22.67
N ASN A 144 6.13 10.65 -21.41
CA ASN A 144 6.54 9.62 -20.45
C ASN A 144 5.33 8.78 -20.06
N ARG A 145 5.59 7.49 -19.87
CA ARG A 145 4.64 6.55 -19.29
C ARG A 145 5.16 6.10 -17.93
N PHE A 146 4.33 6.23 -16.92
CA PHE A 146 4.59 5.79 -15.55
C PHE A 146 3.94 4.43 -15.38
N VAL A 147 4.69 3.41 -15.00
CA VAL A 147 4.20 2.03 -14.90
C VAL A 147 4.44 1.51 -13.48
N ILE A 148 3.42 0.89 -12.91
CA ILE A 148 3.51 0.17 -11.66
C ILE A 148 4.18 -1.18 -11.94
N ASN A 149 5.39 -1.37 -11.42
CA ASN A 149 6.06 -2.66 -11.40
C ASN A 149 5.83 -3.30 -10.02
N GLU A 150 4.81 -4.15 -9.93
CA GLU A 150 4.45 -4.81 -8.69
C GLU A 150 5.22 -6.12 -8.50
N SER A 151 5.84 -6.26 -7.34
CA SER A 151 6.33 -7.52 -6.83
C SER A 151 5.82 -7.72 -5.41
N ILE A 152 5.67 -8.97 -5.00
CA ILE A 152 5.30 -9.35 -3.63
C ILE A 152 6.19 -8.60 -2.63
N PHE A 153 7.48 -8.48 -2.95
CA PHE A 153 8.48 -7.88 -2.06
C PHE A 153 9.04 -6.53 -2.52
N ASN A 154 8.64 -6.00 -3.68
CA ASN A 154 9.21 -4.72 -4.12
C ASN A 154 8.34 -4.08 -5.18
N THR A 155 7.38 -3.26 -4.76
CA THR A 155 6.60 -2.46 -5.70
C THR A 155 7.38 -1.18 -6.00
N LYS A 156 7.57 -0.90 -7.30
CA LYS A 156 8.28 0.29 -7.79
C LYS A 156 7.47 0.98 -8.87
N ILE A 157 7.66 2.29 -9.02
CA ILE A 157 7.16 3.02 -10.17
C ILE A 157 8.32 3.30 -11.11
N ILE A 158 8.14 2.90 -12.37
CA ILE A 158 9.12 3.08 -13.44
C ILE A 158 8.57 4.13 -14.40
N ARG A 159 9.39 5.13 -14.70
CA ARG A 159 9.14 6.08 -15.78
C ARG A 159 9.84 5.60 -17.04
N ILE A 160 9.03 5.20 -18.01
CA ILE A 160 9.43 4.84 -19.37
C ILE A 160 9.39 6.13 -20.20
N SER A 161 10.51 6.48 -20.83
CA SER A 161 10.62 7.67 -21.65
C SER A 161 10.90 7.27 -23.09
N GLU A 162 10.26 7.91 -24.06
CA GLU A 162 10.56 7.66 -25.49
C GLU A 162 11.97 8.10 -25.89
N LEU A 163 12.57 9.03 -25.13
CA LEU A 163 13.85 9.67 -25.46
C LEU A 163 15.03 9.21 -24.59
N ASN A 164 14.75 8.60 -23.44
CA ASN A 164 15.74 8.25 -22.42
C ASN A 164 15.52 6.83 -21.92
N SER A 165 16.54 6.24 -21.29
CA SER A 165 16.41 4.96 -20.61
C SER A 165 15.36 5.00 -19.50
N ASP A 166 14.68 3.88 -19.30
CA ASP A 166 13.75 3.67 -18.19
C ASP A 166 14.40 4.01 -16.85
N LYS A 167 13.69 4.76 -16.01
CA LYS A 167 14.17 5.19 -14.69
C LYS A 167 13.18 4.77 -13.62
N VAL A 168 13.68 4.08 -12.59
CA VAL A 168 12.93 3.90 -11.34
C VAL A 168 12.84 5.25 -10.65
N ILE A 169 11.63 5.74 -10.43
CA ILE A 169 11.39 7.05 -9.82
C ILE A 169 10.92 6.91 -8.37
N ILE A 170 10.07 5.93 -8.08
CA ILE A 170 9.56 5.66 -6.73
C ILE A 170 10.00 4.25 -6.36
N ASN A 171 10.79 4.18 -5.29
CA ASN A 171 11.29 2.95 -4.72
C ASN A 171 11.44 3.14 -3.21
N GLN A 172 10.58 2.48 -2.45
CA GLN A 172 10.63 2.57 -1.00
C GLN A 172 11.82 1.80 -0.44
N ASN A 173 12.30 2.23 0.72
CA ASN A 173 13.38 1.55 1.41
C ASN A 173 12.95 0.16 1.95
N ILE A 174 13.93 -0.60 2.45
CA ILE A 174 13.71 -1.95 2.97
C ILE A 174 12.76 -2.00 4.18
N PHE A 175 12.62 -0.93 4.95
CA PHE A 175 11.73 -0.90 6.11
C PHE A 175 10.26 -0.98 5.69
N TYR A 176 9.89 -0.29 4.61
CA TYR A 176 8.53 -0.39 4.05
C TYR A 176 8.22 -1.79 3.54
N LEU A 177 9.20 -2.49 2.98
CA LEU A 177 9.04 -3.88 2.57
C LEU A 177 8.67 -4.77 3.77
N ILE A 178 9.39 -4.63 4.88
CA ILE A 178 9.17 -5.46 6.06
C ILE A 178 7.81 -5.11 6.73
N LEU A 179 7.37 -3.86 6.65
CA LEU A 179 6.07 -3.40 7.18
C LEU A 179 4.89 -3.63 6.23
N LYS A 180 5.13 -4.10 5.01
CA LYS A 180 4.10 -4.29 3.99
C LYS A 180 3.09 -5.35 4.42
N ALA A 181 1.81 -5.05 4.24
CA ALA A 181 0.71 -5.95 4.56
C ALA A 181 -0.29 -6.00 3.38
N PRO A 182 -0.93 -7.14 3.10
CA PRO A 182 -0.98 -8.33 3.94
C PRO A 182 0.29 -9.20 3.89
N PHE A 183 1.04 -9.16 2.78
CA PHE A 183 2.35 -9.81 2.65
C PHE A 183 3.48 -8.76 2.65
N PRO A 184 4.58 -9.00 3.39
CA PRO A 184 4.95 -10.23 4.11
C PRO A 184 4.46 -10.34 5.56
N ALA A 185 3.68 -9.39 6.08
CA ALA A 185 3.22 -9.39 7.49
C ALA A 185 2.66 -10.75 7.98
N ILE A 186 1.76 -11.37 7.21
CA ILE A 186 1.17 -12.68 7.53
C ILE A 186 2.23 -13.79 7.57
N LEU A 187 3.23 -13.74 6.69
CA LEU A 187 4.32 -14.72 6.65
C LEU A 187 5.14 -14.69 7.94
N PHE A 188 5.41 -13.50 8.50
CA PHE A 188 6.11 -13.39 9.79
C PHE A 188 5.33 -14.00 10.94
N VAL A 189 3.99 -13.86 10.94
CA VAL A 189 3.14 -14.53 11.92
C VAL A 189 3.29 -16.04 11.81
N PHE A 190 3.16 -16.61 10.61
CA PHE A 190 3.28 -18.06 10.42
C PHE A 190 4.65 -18.60 10.80
N ILE A 191 5.74 -17.93 10.39
CA ILE A 191 7.10 -18.33 10.77
C ILE A 191 7.24 -18.32 12.29
N GLY A 192 6.76 -17.27 12.96
CA GLY A 192 6.80 -17.16 14.41
C GLY A 192 6.02 -18.27 15.14
N VAL A 193 4.85 -18.65 14.62
CA VAL A 193 4.06 -19.79 15.14
C VAL A 193 4.81 -21.11 14.95
N ILE A 194 5.35 -21.37 13.74
CA ILE A 194 6.08 -22.60 13.42
C ILE A 194 7.30 -22.78 14.33
N ILE A 195 8.07 -21.72 14.55
CA ILE A 195 9.23 -21.75 15.47
C ILE A 195 8.79 -22.20 16.87
N ASN A 196 7.74 -21.59 17.41
CA ASN A 196 7.28 -21.87 18.77
C ASN A 196 6.67 -23.27 18.92
N ILE A 197 5.90 -23.74 17.95
CA ILE A 197 5.35 -25.11 17.95
C ILE A 197 6.49 -26.13 17.85
N SER A 198 7.44 -25.91 16.94
CA SER A 198 8.56 -26.84 16.71
C SER A 198 9.42 -26.99 17.98
N LEU A 199 9.71 -25.90 18.67
CA LEU A 199 10.45 -25.93 19.95
C LEU A 199 9.68 -26.68 21.04
N THR A 200 8.36 -26.51 21.09
CA THR A 200 7.51 -27.21 22.06
C THR A 200 7.47 -28.72 21.80
N ILE A 201 7.43 -29.15 20.54
CA ILE A 201 7.50 -30.58 20.18
C ILE A 201 8.86 -31.18 20.55
N LEU A 202 9.95 -30.45 20.31
CA LEU A 202 11.31 -30.91 20.64
C LEU A 202 11.52 -31.08 22.15
N GLU A 203 10.94 -30.21 22.96
CA GLU A 203 11.02 -30.31 24.43
C GLU A 203 10.25 -31.52 24.98
N ARG A 204 9.14 -31.93 24.35
CA ARG A 204 8.38 -33.13 24.76
C ARG A 204 9.07 -34.45 24.43
N ARG A 205 10.05 -34.45 23.52
CA ARG A 205 10.79 -35.65 23.09
C ARG A 205 12.08 -35.89 23.88
N GLN A 206 12.45 -34.96 24.77
CA GLN A 206 13.61 -35.05 25.66
C GLN A 206 13.16 -35.44 27.06
#